data_AF-A0A2N2RZT6-F1
#
_entry.id   AF-A0A2N2RZT6-F1
#
_cell.length_a   1.000
_cell.length_b   1.000
_cell.length_c   1.000
_cell.angle_alpha   90.00
_cell.angle_beta   90.00
_cell.angle_gamma   90.00
#
_symmetry.space_group_name_H-M   'P 1'
#
loop_
_entity.id
_entity.type
_entity.pdbx_description
1 polymer ?
#
loop_
_entity_poly.entity_id
_entity_poly.type
_entity_poly.pdbx_seq_one_letter_code
_entity_poly.pdbx_strand_id
1 'polypeptide(L)' 'MTYEQIVAAALRLSKEQRADLADLLWLTVDRPQDVAETWLVEAEKRVDQFDRQQDSCCLADEMLAELRAKYK' A
#
# COMPACT_ATOMS: atom_id res chain seq x y z
N MET A 1 11.58 10.40 26.22
CA MET A 1 11.77 11.00 24.89
C MET A 1 10.41 11.41 24.38
N THR A 2 10.22 12.64 23.91
CA THR A 2 8.93 13.12 23.38
C THR A 2 8.76 12.69 21.92
N TYR A 3 7.53 12.78 21.40
CA TYR A 3 7.25 12.53 19.98
C TYR A 3 8.10 13.41 19.07
N GLU A 4 8.21 14.70 19.39
CA GLU A 4 8.99 15.68 18.63
C GLU A 4 10.49 15.31 18.61
N GLN A 5 11.00 14.78 19.73
CA GLN A 5 12.39 14.31 19.82
C GLN A 5 12.62 13.06 18.93
N ILE A 6 11.66 12.16 18.83
CA ILE A 6 11.71 10.99 17.94
C ILE A 6 11.71 11.43 16.48
N VAL A 7 10.79 12.31 16.09
CA VAL A 7 10.70 12.83 14.72
C VAL A 7 11.98 13.56 14.33
N ALA A 8 12.49 14.43 15.20
CA ALA A 8 13.74 15.15 14.95
C ALA A 8 14.94 14.20 14.79
N ALA A 9 14.99 13.10 15.54
CA ALA A 9 16.03 12.08 15.40
C ALA A 9 15.88 11.30 14.09
N ALA A 10 14.66 10.88 13.73
CA ALA A 10 14.38 10.14 12.49
C ALA A 10 14.73 10.96 11.24
N LEU A 11 14.46 12.27 11.25
CA LEU A 11 14.78 13.16 10.12
C LEU A 11 16.30 13.38 9.93
N ARG A 12 17.13 13.09 10.93
CA ARG A 12 18.59 13.18 10.84
C ARG A 12 19.24 11.91 10.27
N LEU A 13 18.50 10.81 10.13
CA LEU A 13 18.97 9.56 9.54
C LEU A 13 19.23 9.72 8.03
N SER A 14 20.05 8.83 7.45
CA SER A 14 20.21 8.73 6.00
C SER A 14 18.88 8.32 5.32
N LYS A 15 18.81 8.42 3.99
CA LYS A 15 17.61 8.00 3.25
C LYS A 15 17.32 6.51 3.45
N GLU A 16 18.37 5.70 3.40
CA GLU A 16 18.32 4.25 3.56
C GLU A 16 17.85 3.88 4.97
N GLN A 17 18.44 4.50 5.99
CA GLN A 17 18.04 4.28 7.39
C GLN A 17 16.59 4.73 7.68
N ARG A 18 16.10 5.77 7.00
CA ARG A 18 14.70 6.18 7.11
C ARG A 18 13.76 5.17 6.44
N ALA A 19 14.16 4.55 5.34
CA ALA A 19 13.38 3.50 4.70
C ALA A 19 13.27 2.28 5.62
N ASP A 20 14.40 1.82 6.17
CA ASP A 20 14.42 0.71 7.13
C ASP A 20 13.55 1.00 8.37
N LEU A 21 13.64 2.22 8.92
CA LEU A 21 12.81 2.65 10.05
C LEU A 21 11.32 2.69 9.68
N ALA A 22 10.98 3.15 8.48
CA ALA A 22 9.60 3.20 8.01
C ALA A 22 9.00 1.79 7.90
N ASP A 23 9.75 0.82 7.37
CA ASP A 23 9.30 -0.57 7.28
C ASP A 23 9.02 -1.17 8.66
N LEU A 24 9.93 -0.94 9.63
CA LEU A 24 9.74 -1.40 11.01
C LEU A 24 8.51 -0.76 11.67
N LEU A 25 8.31 0.54 11.48
CA LEU A 25 7.15 1.23 12.03
C LEU A 25 5.86 0.73 11.36
N TRP A 26 5.89 0.47 10.05
CA TRP A 26 4.73 -0.01 9.31
C TRP A 26 4.21 -1.36 9.83
N LEU A 27 5.11 -2.27 10.23
CA LEU A 27 4.76 -3.54 10.87
C LEU A 27 3.97 -3.37 12.19
N THR A 28 3.99 -2.18 12.78
CA THR A 28 3.32 -1.88 14.05
C THR A 28 2.00 -1.11 13.89
N VAL A 29 1.72 -0.59 12.68
CA VAL A 29 0.53 0.23 12.41
C VAL A 29 -0.72 -0.64 12.38
N ASP A 30 -0.67 -1.74 11.63
CA ASP A 30 -1.78 -2.68 11.52
C ASP A 30 -1.39 -4.04 12.10
N ARG A 31 -2.33 -4.70 12.75
CA ARG A 31 -2.12 -6.11 13.10
C ARG A 31 -2.29 -6.94 11.82
N PRO A 32 -1.39 -7.89 11.51
CA PRO A 32 -1.46 -8.66 10.26
C PRO A 32 -2.84 -9.30 10.00
N GLN A 33 -3.56 -9.70 11.05
CA GLN A 33 -4.91 -10.24 10.92
C GLN A 33 -5.96 -9.20 10.46
N ASP A 34 -5.87 -7.95 10.94
CA ASP A 34 -6.82 -6.90 10.59
C ASP A 34 -6.65 -6.49 9.11
N VAL A 35 -5.40 -6.50 8.63
CA VAL A 35 -5.05 -6.31 7.21
C VAL A 35 -5.61 -7.45 6.36
N ALA A 36 -5.40 -8.70 6.77
CA ALA A 36 -5.86 -9.88 6.05
C ALA A 36 -7.40 -9.90 5.94
N GLU A 37 -8.11 -9.60 7.03
CA GLU A 37 -9.58 -9.52 7.04
C GLU A 37 -10.09 -8.42 6.10
N THR A 38 -9.47 -7.24 6.14
CA THR A 38 -9.84 -6.12 5.25
C THR A 38 -9.62 -6.47 3.77
N TRP A 39 -8.53 -7.14 3.44
CA TRP A 39 -8.25 -7.59 2.08
C TRP A 39 -9.20 -8.70 1.62
N LEU A 40 -9.63 -9.61 2.50
CA LEU A 40 -10.62 -10.63 2.18
C LEU A 40 -11.98 -10.00 1.83
N VAL A 41 -12.46 -9.06 2.65
CA VAL A 41 -13.72 -8.34 2.40
C VAL A 41 -13.68 -7.63 1.05
N GLU A 42 -12.57 -6.96 0.74
CA GLU A 42 -12.42 -6.26 -0.53
C GLU A 42 -12.28 -7.22 -1.72
N ALA A 43 -11.63 -8.38 -1.55
CA ALA A 43 -11.55 -9.41 -2.57
C ALA A 43 -12.95 -9.98 -2.90
N GLU A 44 -13.75 -10.31 -1.88
CA GLU A 44 -15.14 -10.77 -2.04
C GLU A 44 -15.98 -9.74 -2.79
N LYS A 45 -15.85 -8.46 -2.43
CA LYS A 45 -16.55 -7.36 -3.11
C LYS A 45 -16.16 -7.25 -4.58
N ARG A 46 -14.87 -7.37 -4.92
CA ARG A 46 -14.41 -7.32 -6.32
C ARG A 46 -14.90 -8.51 -7.14
N VAL A 47 -14.99 -9.70 -6.53
CA VAL A 47 -15.57 -10.88 -7.19
C VAL A 47 -17.06 -10.63 -7.50
N ASP A 48 -17.84 -10.13 -6.53
CA ASP A 48 -19.27 -9.80 -6.77
C ASP A 48 -19.44 -8.72 -7.85
N GLN A 49 -18.57 -7.70 -7.89
CA GLN A 49 -18.59 -6.68 -8.95
C GLN A 49 -18.27 -7.26 -10.33
N PHE A 50 -17.30 -8.17 -10.42
CA PHE A 50 -16.95 -8.87 -11.64
C PHE A 50 -18.11 -9.77 -12.12
N ASP A 51 -18.70 -10.56 -11.22
CA ASP A 51 -19.82 -11.45 -11.55
C ASP A 51 -21.05 -10.67 -12.03
N ARG A 52 -21.26 -9.46 -11.52
CA ARG A 52 -22.33 -8.54 -11.97
C ARG A 52 -21.99 -7.75 -13.22
N GLN A 53 -20.83 -7.98 -13.84
CA GLN A 53 -20.31 -7.21 -14.99
C GLN A 53 -20.25 -5.69 -14.72
N GLN A 54 -20.11 -5.30 -13.46
CA GLN A 54 -20.05 -3.89 -13.06
C GLN A 54 -18.65 -3.30 -13.24
N ASP A 55 -17.64 -4.16 -13.36
CA ASP A 55 -16.26 -3.78 -13.69
C ASP A 55 -15.78 -4.55 -14.93
N SER A 56 -15.09 -3.85 -15.84
CA SER A 56 -14.40 -4.49 -16.96
C SER A 56 -12.97 -4.85 -16.53
N CYS A 57 -12.59 -6.11 -16.72
CA CYS A 57 -11.19 -6.49 -16.61
C CYS A 57 -10.44 -6.06 -17.87
N CYS A 58 -9.22 -5.54 -17.68
CA CYS A 58 -8.24 -5.35 -18.74
C CYS A 58 -7.02 -6.23 -18.47
N LEU A 59 -6.22 -6.49 -19.50
CA LEU A 59 -4.96 -7.19 -19.30
C LEU A 59 -3.99 -6.28 -18.57
N ALA A 60 -3.32 -6.83 -17.55
CA ALA A 60 -2.37 -6.07 -16.73
C ALA A 60 -1.28 -5.38 -17.57
N ASP A 61 -0.78 -6.07 -18.61
CA ASP A 61 0.24 -5.53 -19.52
C ASP A 61 -0.26 -4.32 -20.31
N GLU A 62 -1.54 -4.31 -20.72
CA GLU A 62 -2.16 -3.19 -21.44
C GLU A 62 -2.29 -1.97 -20.51
N MET A 63 -2.80 -2.17 -19.30
CA MET A 63 -2.95 -1.10 -18.30
C MET A 63 -1.60 -0.50 -17.90
N LEU A 64 -0.58 -1.34 -17.70
CA LEU A 64 0.77 -0.87 -17.38
C LEU A 64 1.42 -0.12 -18.54
N ALA A 65 1.18 -0.54 -19.79
CA ALA A 65 1.65 0.17 -20.97
C ALA A 65 1.00 1.57 -21.07
N GLU A 66 -0.30 1.68 -20.84
CA GLU A 66 -1.03 2.96 -20.85
C GLU A 66 -0.53 3.91 -19.76
N LEU A 67 -0.36 3.42 -18.52
CA LEU A 67 0.18 4.24 -17.42
C LEU A 67 1.58 4.76 -17.76
N ARG A 68 2.47 3.90 -18.28
CA ARG A 68 3.82 4.31 -18.68
C ARG A 68 3.79 5.35 -19.80
N ALA A 69 2.85 5.26 -20.73
CA ALA A 69 2.69 6.26 -21.79
C ALA A 69 2.15 7.60 -21.26
N LYS A 70 1.28 7.57 -20.24
CA LYS A 70 0.63 8.76 -19.66
C LYS A 70 1.55 9.59 -18.76
N TYR A 71 2.50 8.95 -18.09
CA TYR A 71 3.41 9.60 -17.13
C TYR A 71 4.86 9.68 -17.63
N LYS A 72 5.05 9.63 -18.95
CA LYS A 72 6.32 9.92 -19.62
C LYS A 72 6.42 11.39 -19.98
#